data_AF-A0A1C5GB44-F1
#
_entry.id   AF-A0A1C5GB44-F1
#
_cell.length_a   1.000
_cell.length_b   1.000
_cell.length_c   1.000
_cell.angle_alpha   90.00
_cell.angle_beta   90.00
_cell.angle_gamma   90.00
#
_symmetry.space_group_name_H-M   'P 1'
#
loop_
_entity.id
_entity.type
_entity.pdbx_description
1 polymer ?
#
loop_
_entity_poly.entity_id
_entity_poly.type
_entity_poly.pdbx_seq_one_letter_code
_entity_poly.pdbx_strand_id
1 'polypeptide(L)' 'MKYLLVLVAVALGVAGVVLGEADDSPGLQLLGVVLVVGAIAFGVRTARRGR' A
#
# COMPACT_ATOMS: atom_id res chain seq x y z
N MET A 1 11.17 -2.74 -12.39
CA MET A 1 11.37 -3.02 -10.94
C MET A 1 10.58 -2.08 -10.05
N LYS A 2 10.78 -0.75 -10.11
CA LYS A 2 10.04 0.25 -9.32
C LYS A 2 8.51 0.05 -9.25
N TYR A 3 7.84 -0.19 -10.39
CA TYR A 3 6.40 -0.45 -10.41
C TYR A 3 5.99 -1.81 -9.83
N LEU A 4 6.85 -2.83 -9.92
CA LEU A 4 6.61 -4.12 -9.28
C LEU A 4 6.60 -3.95 -7.75
N LEU A 5 7.54 -3.17 -7.20
CA LEU A 5 7.57 -2.86 -5.77
C LEU A 5 6.31 -2.12 -5.32
N VAL A 6 5.80 -1.19 -6.13
CA VAL A 6 4.53 -0.50 -5.86
C VAL A 6 3.37 -1.49 -5.81
N LEU A 7 3.28 -2.40 -6.79
CA LEU A 7 2.21 -3.41 -6.82
C LEU A 7 2.27 -4.35 -5.62
N VAL A 8 3.47 -4.81 -5.23
CA VAL A 8 3.66 -5.65 -4.05
C VAL A 8 3.28 -4.89 -2.77
N ALA A 9 3.69 -3.63 -2.63
CA ALA A 9 3.34 -2.82 -1.47
C ALA A 9 1.82 -2.59 -1.37
N VAL A 10 1.14 -2.34 -2.49
CA VAL A 10 -0.32 -2.24 -2.52
C VAL A 10 -0.97 -3.56 -2.13
N ALA A 11 -0.51 -4.69 -2.67
CA ALA A 11 -1.06 -6.00 -2.34
C ALA A 11 -0.91 -6.34 -0.85
N LEU A 12 0.26 -6.06 -0.25
CA LEU A 12 0.50 -6.23 1.18
C LEU A 12 -0.35 -5.28 2.03
N GLY A 13 -0.50 -4.03 1.60
CA GLY A 13 -1.34 -3.06 2.30
C GLY A 13 -2.82 -3.47 2.30
N VAL A 14 -3.34 -3.94 1.15
CA VAL A 14 -4.71 -4.49 1.05
C VAL A 14 -4.87 -5.72 1.93
N ALA A 15 -3.89 -6.63 1.91
CA ALA A 15 -3.91 -7.79 2.81
C ALA A 15 -3.93 -7.36 4.28
N GLY A 16 -3.16 -6.34 4.67
CA GLY A 16 -3.20 -5.77 6.02
C GLY A 16 -4.56 -5.18 6.39
N VAL A 17 -5.23 -4.49 5.46
CA VAL A 17 -6.59 -3.98 5.72
C VAL A 17 -7.57 -5.12 5.94
N VAL A 18 -7.58 -6.13 5.06
CA VAL A 18 -8.52 -7.25 5.14
C VAL A 18 -8.26 -8.11 6.37
N LEU A 19 -7.00 -8.46 6.63
CA LEU A 19 -6.62 -9.26 7.80
C LEU A 19 -6.81 -8.50 9.11
N GLY A 20 -6.59 -7.18 9.10
CA GLY A 20 -6.86 -6.33 10.26
C GLY A 20 -8.35 -6.24 10.59
N GLU A 21 -9.22 -6.29 9.59
CA GLU A 21 -10.67 -6.39 9.79
C GLU A 21 -11.08 -7.76 10.31
N ALA A 22 -10.53 -8.84 9.74
CA ALA A 22 -10.79 -10.20 10.19
C ALA A 22 -10.30 -10.48 11.63
N ASP A 23 -9.32 -9.72 12.13
CA ASP A 23 -8.71 -9.85 13.46
C ASP A 23 -9.13 -8.72 14.43
N ASP A 24 -10.11 -7.88 14.06
CA ASP A 24 -10.56 -6.71 14.85
C ASP A 24 -9.39 -5.81 15.33
N SER A 25 -8.30 -5.76 14.57
CA SER A 25 -7.07 -5.05 14.93
C SER A 25 -6.98 -3.72 14.18
N PRO A 26 -7.41 -2.59 14.79
CA PRO A 26 -7.44 -1.29 14.11
C PRO A 26 -6.04 -0.81 13.70
N GLY A 27 -5.00 -1.25 14.41
CA GLY A 27 -3.61 -0.95 14.07
C GLY A 27 -3.16 -1.56 12.75
N LEU A 28 -3.50 -2.82 12.49
CA LEU A 28 -3.12 -3.50 11.24
C LEU A 28 -3.90 -2.91 10.06
N GLN A 29 -5.19 -2.62 10.25
CA GLN A 29 -5.98 -1.88 9.26
C GLN A 29 -5.35 -0.54 8.91
N LEU A 30 -5.02 0.27 9.92
CA LEU A 30 -4.43 1.59 9.71
C LEU A 30 -3.07 1.49 8.99
N LEU A 31 -2.21 0.56 9.40
CA LEU A 31 -0.94 0.30 8.71
C LEU A 31 -1.16 -0.12 7.26
N GLY A 32 -2.15 -0.98 7.01
CA GLY A 32 -2.54 -1.39 5.66
C GLY A 32 -2.95 -0.21 4.79
N VAL A 33 -3.83 0.67 5.29
CA VAL A 33 -4.26 1.88 4.58
C VAL A 33 -3.08 2.81 4.29
N VAL A 34 -2.25 3.09 5.29
CA VAL A 34 -1.06 3.95 5.15
C VAL A 34 -0.12 3.40 4.08
N LEU A 35 0.10 2.09 4.07
CA LEU A 35 0.96 1.44 3.09
C LEU A 35 0.41 1.55 1.67
N VAL A 36 -0.90 1.31 1.47
CA VAL A 36 -1.56 1.44 0.16
C VAL A 36 -1.43 2.88 -0.35
N VAL A 37 -1.82 3.87 0.47
CA VAL A 37 -1.79 5.29 0.08
C VAL A 37 -0.35 5.74 -0.22
N GLY A 38 0.61 5.36 0.62
CA GLY A 38 2.02 5.66 0.42
C GLY A 38 2.58 5.06 -0.86
N ALA A 39 2.26 3.80 -1.16
CA ALA A 39 2.69 3.12 -2.38
C ALA A 39 2.13 3.79 -3.64
N ILE A 40 0.85 4.18 -3.62
CA ILE A 40 0.20 4.90 -4.73
C ILE A 40 0.86 6.27 -4.92
N ALA A 41 1.01 7.06 -3.85
CA ALA A 41 1.64 8.37 -3.91
C ALA A 41 3.07 8.30 -4.44
N PHE A 42 3.84 7.31 -3.98
CA PHE A 42 5.19 7.04 -4.48
C PHE A 42 5.17 6.69 -5.98
N GLY A 43 4.32 5.74 -6.39
CA GLY A 43 4.19 5.33 -7.79
C GLY A 43 3.82 6.48 -8.72
N VAL A 44 2.87 7.32 -8.32
CA VAL A 44 2.49 8.54 -9.06
C VAL A 44 3.65 9.52 -9.16
N ARG A 45 4.35 9.79 -8.05
CA ARG A 45 5.53 10.67 -8.06
C ARG A 45 6.63 10.14 -8.98
N THR A 46 6.88 8.85 -8.97
CA THR A 46 7.87 8.20 -9.83
C THR A 46 7.49 8.28 -11.31
N ALA A 47 6.21 8.09 -11.64
CA ALA A 47 5.71 8.20 -13.01
C ALA A 47 5.81 9.64 -13.54
N ARG A 48 5.48 10.64 -12.72
CA ARG A 48 5.56 12.06 -13.08
C ARG A 48 6.99 12.56 -13.29
N ARG A 49 7.99 11.99 -12.60
CA ARG A 49 9.41 12.36 -12.75
C ARG A 49 10.10 11.68 -13.94
N GLY A 50 9.48 10.66 -14.53
CA GLY A 50 10.01 9.93 -15.67
C GLY A 50 9.41 10.32 -17.02
N ARG A 51 8.41 11.21 -17.03
CA ARG A 51 7.96 11.97 -18.21
C ARG A 51 8.74 13.26 -18.28
#